data_AF-A0A353RJ75-F1
#
_entry.id   AF-A0A353RJ75-F1
#
_cell.length_a   1.000
_cell.length_b   1.000
_cell.length_c   1.000
_cell.angle_alpha   90.00
_cell.angle_beta   90.00
_cell.angle_gamma   90.00
#
_symmetry.space_group_name_H-M   'P 1'
#
loop_
_entity.id
_entity.type
_entity.pdbx_description
1 polymer ?
#
loop_
_entity_poly.entity_id
_entity_poly.type
_entity_poly.pdbx_seq_one_letter_code
_entity_poly.pdbx_strand_id
1 'polypeptide(L)'
;LAEQSGKDYYERWEIVNAYSGCMLGNPALSVLTDAYVKGIRTFDVEKAYEYAKNTSRLFGNDALGYTPSELSISHTLEYAYTDWCISQLATAMGKDEDAKVYAQKSQVYRNIFDKEKGWFRPRKADGSWQDWPENARTTEWYGCVESNPYQQGWFVPHDMEGMVELMGGRKAVLADLYNFFDKTPDDLLWNDYYNHANEPVHFVPFLFNKLNEPWNTQKWSRYICKNAYRNEVEGIVGNEDAGQMSAWYVLTASGIHPSCPGDTRLEITSPVFDRVDFKLDRDYARGEKFTIIAHDNSPANIYIQKAVLNGEEYSECYLDFSDIAQGGVLELYMGSTPNKKWGK
;
A
#
# COMPACT_ATOMS: atom_id res chain seq x y z
N LEU A 1 -17.14 -19.06 -0.10
CA LEU A 1 -17.64 -18.67 -1.44
C LEU A 1 -16.94 -19.39 -2.56
N ALA A 2 -15.60 -19.31 -2.69
CA ALA A 2 -14.83 -20.05 -3.70
C ALA A 2 -15.25 -21.53 -3.84
N GLU A 3 -15.20 -22.30 -2.75
CA GLU A 3 -15.62 -23.71 -2.72
C GLU A 3 -17.13 -23.88 -2.91
N GLN A 4 -17.95 -23.12 -2.19
CA GLN A 4 -19.42 -23.22 -2.23
C GLN A 4 -20.01 -22.91 -3.61
N SER A 5 -19.35 -22.06 -4.39
CA SER A 5 -19.74 -21.72 -5.76
C SER A 5 -19.35 -22.79 -6.79
N GLY A 6 -18.48 -23.74 -6.41
CA GLY A 6 -17.91 -24.76 -7.30
C GLY A 6 -16.94 -24.20 -8.36
N LYS A 7 -16.50 -22.94 -8.19
CA LYS A 7 -15.62 -22.24 -9.13
C LYS A 7 -14.14 -22.39 -8.83
N ASP A 8 -13.79 -22.68 -7.57
CA ASP A 8 -12.42 -22.89 -7.12
C ASP A 8 -11.45 -21.72 -7.38
N TYR A 9 -11.98 -20.48 -7.35
CA TYR A 9 -11.22 -19.22 -7.37
C TYR A 9 -11.87 -18.19 -6.44
N TYR A 10 -11.13 -17.13 -6.09
CA TYR A 10 -11.63 -16.03 -5.25
C TYR A 10 -12.31 -14.94 -6.09
N GLU A 11 -13.50 -14.55 -5.66
CA GLU A 11 -14.16 -13.35 -6.17
C GLU A 11 -13.54 -12.11 -5.49
N ARG A 12 -13.77 -10.93 -6.07
CA ARG A 12 -13.07 -9.70 -5.65
C ARG A 12 -13.85 -8.87 -4.65
N TRP A 13 -15.15 -8.73 -4.90
CA TRP A 13 -16.05 -7.96 -4.06
C TRP A 13 -17.39 -8.66 -3.97
N GLU A 14 -17.59 -9.38 -2.87
CA GLU A 14 -18.80 -10.16 -2.62
C GLU A 14 -19.78 -9.42 -1.72
N ILE A 15 -21.06 -9.44 -2.09
CA ILE A 15 -22.17 -8.99 -1.25
C ILE A 15 -23.22 -10.08 -1.22
N VAL A 16 -23.75 -10.38 -0.03
CA VAL A 16 -24.84 -11.36 0.16
C VAL A 16 -24.56 -12.68 -0.58
N ASN A 17 -23.33 -13.20 -0.45
CA ASN A 17 -22.85 -14.44 -1.07
C ASN A 17 -22.81 -14.46 -2.61
N ALA A 18 -22.80 -13.29 -3.27
CA ALA A 18 -22.67 -13.16 -4.71
C ALA A 18 -21.54 -12.20 -5.08
N TYR A 19 -20.87 -12.49 -6.20
CA TYR A 19 -19.95 -11.54 -6.80
C TYR A 19 -20.72 -10.38 -7.42
N SER A 20 -20.32 -9.16 -7.08
CA SER A 20 -20.98 -7.93 -7.51
C SER A 20 -20.50 -7.39 -8.86
N GLY A 21 -19.35 -7.84 -9.35
CA GLY A 21 -18.65 -7.22 -10.49
C GLY A 21 -17.72 -6.07 -10.12
N CYS A 22 -17.80 -5.58 -8.87
CA CYS A 22 -16.95 -4.54 -8.29
C CYS A 22 -15.68 -5.18 -7.68
N MET A 23 -14.59 -4.47 -7.43
CA MET A 23 -13.88 -3.63 -8.40
C MET A 23 -12.90 -4.52 -9.21
N LEU A 24 -11.67 -4.07 -9.44
CA LEU A 24 -10.64 -4.79 -10.19
C LEU A 24 -9.57 -5.45 -9.29
N GLY A 25 -8.48 -5.94 -9.88
CA GLY A 25 -7.37 -6.53 -9.12
C GLY A 25 -7.71 -7.92 -8.57
N ASN A 26 -6.93 -8.43 -7.62
CA ASN A 26 -7.20 -9.70 -6.93
C ASN A 26 -6.95 -9.56 -5.41
N PRO A 27 -7.72 -8.72 -4.69
CA PRO A 27 -7.41 -8.33 -3.32
C PRO A 27 -7.34 -9.50 -2.33
N ALA A 28 -8.13 -10.56 -2.55
CA ALA A 28 -8.10 -11.77 -1.73
C ALA A 28 -6.69 -12.43 -1.66
N LEU A 29 -5.89 -12.31 -2.72
CA LEU A 29 -4.53 -12.86 -2.75
C LEU A 29 -3.59 -12.11 -1.79
N SER A 30 -3.77 -10.79 -1.70
CA SER A 30 -3.07 -9.93 -0.75
C SER A 30 -3.46 -10.29 0.69
N VAL A 31 -4.77 -10.40 0.98
CA VAL A 31 -5.27 -10.75 2.32
C VAL A 31 -4.78 -12.13 2.76
N LEU A 32 -4.88 -13.13 1.87
CA LEU A 32 -4.42 -14.50 2.13
C LEU A 32 -2.93 -14.54 2.48
N THR A 33 -2.12 -13.84 1.67
CA THR A 33 -0.66 -13.80 1.86
C THR A 33 -0.31 -13.10 3.16
N ASP A 34 -0.89 -11.91 3.42
CA ASP A 34 -0.65 -11.12 4.63
C ASP A 34 -0.99 -11.91 5.90
N ALA A 35 -2.14 -12.59 5.91
CA ALA A 35 -2.53 -13.49 6.99
C ALA A 35 -1.49 -14.60 7.21
N TYR A 36 -1.07 -15.28 6.13
CA TYR A 36 -0.13 -16.41 6.22
C TYR A 36 1.24 -15.99 6.76
N VAL A 37 1.83 -14.91 6.24
CA VAL A 37 3.16 -14.45 6.65
C VAL A 37 3.18 -13.92 8.09
N LYS A 38 2.02 -13.43 8.59
CA LYS A 38 1.82 -13.02 9.99
C LYS A 38 1.37 -14.14 10.92
N GLY A 39 1.30 -15.37 10.43
CA GLY A 39 1.03 -16.56 11.25
C GLY A 39 -0.44 -16.95 11.38
N ILE A 40 -1.37 -16.21 10.76
CA ILE A 40 -2.79 -16.55 10.71
C ILE A 40 -2.99 -17.63 9.64
N ARG A 41 -2.96 -18.89 10.07
CA ARG A 41 -2.97 -20.08 9.21
C ARG A 41 -4.01 -21.13 9.63
N THR A 42 -5.12 -20.68 10.22
CA THR A 42 -6.18 -21.52 10.80
C THR A 42 -7.14 -22.12 9.76
N PHE A 43 -6.84 -21.96 8.47
CA PHE A 43 -7.61 -22.46 7.33
C PHE A 43 -6.82 -23.54 6.56
N ASP A 44 -7.47 -24.21 5.61
CA ASP A 44 -6.82 -25.15 4.69
C ASP A 44 -5.89 -24.38 3.74
N VAL A 45 -4.63 -24.22 4.13
CA VAL A 45 -3.63 -23.41 3.42
C VAL A 45 -3.31 -23.95 2.03
N GLU A 46 -3.35 -25.27 1.84
CA GLU A 46 -3.08 -25.90 0.54
C GLU A 46 -4.22 -25.64 -0.43
N LYS A 47 -5.48 -25.82 0.02
CA LYS A 47 -6.66 -25.49 -0.80
C LYS A 47 -6.72 -24.00 -1.09
N ALA A 48 -6.46 -23.16 -0.08
CA ALA A 48 -6.48 -21.71 -0.24
C ALA A 48 -5.43 -21.23 -1.26
N TYR A 49 -4.25 -21.84 -1.25
CA TYR A 49 -3.18 -21.59 -2.22
C TYR A 49 -3.55 -22.05 -3.64
N GLU A 50 -4.21 -23.21 -3.79
CA GLU A 50 -4.68 -23.67 -5.10
C GLU A 50 -5.70 -22.68 -5.71
N TYR A 51 -6.64 -22.20 -4.90
CA TYR A 51 -7.60 -21.18 -5.34
C TYR A 51 -6.92 -19.85 -5.68
N ALA A 52 -5.84 -19.50 -4.98
CA ALA A 52 -5.05 -18.32 -5.30
C ALA A 52 -4.43 -18.41 -6.70
N LYS A 53 -3.81 -19.56 -7.02
CA LYS A 53 -3.25 -19.82 -8.36
C LYS A 53 -4.34 -19.82 -9.44
N ASN A 54 -5.49 -20.43 -9.18
CA ASN A 54 -6.62 -20.41 -10.12
C ASN A 54 -7.11 -18.99 -10.40
N THR A 55 -7.17 -18.15 -9.36
CA THR A 55 -7.57 -16.74 -9.46
C THR A 55 -6.60 -15.97 -10.35
N SER A 56 -5.29 -16.03 -10.09
CA SER A 56 -4.28 -15.33 -10.91
C SER A 56 -4.26 -15.81 -12.36
N ARG A 57 -4.43 -17.12 -12.60
CA ARG A 57 -4.51 -17.68 -13.96
C ARG A 57 -5.72 -17.17 -14.74
N LEU A 58 -6.85 -16.98 -14.07
CA LEU A 58 -8.10 -16.53 -14.70
C LEU A 58 -8.14 -15.01 -14.86
N PHE A 59 -7.65 -14.27 -13.87
CA PHE A 59 -7.64 -12.83 -13.80
C PHE A 59 -6.19 -12.36 -13.55
N GLY A 60 -5.47 -12.08 -14.63
CA GLY A 60 -4.05 -11.72 -14.52
C GLY A 60 -3.48 -11.20 -15.83
N ASN A 61 -2.17 -11.01 -15.83
CA ASN A 61 -1.42 -10.45 -16.95
C ASN A 61 -0.91 -11.51 -17.95
N ASP A 62 -1.22 -12.78 -17.73
CA ASP A 62 -0.53 -13.94 -18.34
C ASP A 62 -0.54 -13.94 -19.87
N ALA A 63 -1.62 -13.49 -20.49
CA ALA A 63 -1.79 -13.58 -21.94
C ALA A 63 -0.79 -12.74 -22.73
N LEU A 64 -0.47 -11.52 -22.26
CA LEU A 64 0.40 -10.56 -22.98
C LEU A 64 1.53 -9.98 -22.11
N GLY A 65 1.62 -10.37 -20.84
CA GLY A 65 2.47 -9.69 -19.86
C GLY A 65 1.97 -8.29 -19.49
N TYR A 66 0.69 -8.00 -19.71
CA TYR A 66 -0.06 -6.81 -19.27
C TYR A 66 -1.53 -7.01 -19.64
N THR A 67 -2.42 -6.15 -19.12
CA THR A 67 -3.85 -6.20 -19.45
C THR A 67 -4.20 -5.17 -20.53
N PRO A 68 -4.57 -5.58 -21.77
CA PRO A 68 -4.92 -4.67 -22.85
C PRO A 68 -6.39 -4.22 -22.76
N SER A 69 -6.70 -3.34 -21.82
CA SER A 69 -8.05 -2.79 -21.59
C SER A 69 -8.03 -1.26 -21.51
N GLU A 70 -9.20 -0.61 -21.51
CA GLU A 70 -9.30 0.82 -21.18
C GLU A 70 -8.71 1.15 -19.80
N LEU A 71 -8.73 0.20 -18.86
CA LEU A 71 -8.15 0.30 -17.51
C LEU A 71 -6.76 -0.38 -17.42
N SER A 72 -5.98 -0.33 -18.51
CA SER A 72 -4.72 -1.09 -18.66
C SER A 72 -3.72 -0.89 -17.51
N ILE A 73 -3.57 0.35 -17.03
CA ILE A 73 -2.62 0.69 -15.96
C ILE A 73 -3.08 0.06 -14.65
N SER A 74 -4.30 0.35 -14.17
CA SER A 74 -4.79 -0.19 -12.89
C SER A 74 -4.79 -1.72 -12.89
N HIS A 75 -5.31 -2.37 -13.94
CA HIS A 75 -5.28 -3.84 -14.03
C HIS A 75 -3.85 -4.39 -13.98
N THR A 76 -2.94 -3.86 -14.80
CA THR A 76 -1.60 -4.42 -14.89
C THR A 76 -0.83 -4.28 -13.58
N LEU A 77 -0.91 -3.10 -12.95
CA LEU A 77 -0.21 -2.82 -11.69
C LEU A 77 -0.77 -3.65 -10.52
N GLU A 78 -2.09 -3.74 -10.37
CA GLU A 78 -2.70 -4.51 -9.28
C GLU A 78 -2.49 -6.02 -9.43
N TYR A 79 -2.61 -6.56 -10.66
CA TYR A 79 -2.30 -7.97 -10.88
C TYR A 79 -0.82 -8.28 -10.62
N ALA A 80 0.11 -7.41 -11.03
CA ALA A 80 1.53 -7.59 -10.75
C ALA A 80 1.83 -7.61 -9.23
N TYR A 81 1.19 -6.73 -8.46
CA TYR A 81 1.28 -6.75 -7.00
C TYR A 81 0.71 -8.06 -6.40
N THR A 82 -0.47 -8.49 -6.84
CA THR A 82 -1.07 -9.72 -6.29
C THR A 82 -0.36 -11.00 -6.71
N ASP A 83 0.32 -11.00 -7.86
CA ASP A 83 1.24 -12.07 -8.25
C ASP A 83 2.48 -12.09 -7.35
N TRP A 84 3.00 -10.91 -6.95
CA TRP A 84 4.03 -10.86 -5.91
C TRP A 84 3.53 -11.46 -4.59
N CYS A 85 2.28 -11.19 -4.18
CA CYS A 85 1.72 -11.82 -2.98
C CYS A 85 1.74 -13.36 -3.09
N ILE A 86 1.34 -13.94 -4.23
CA ILE A 86 1.42 -15.39 -4.44
C ILE A 86 2.89 -15.88 -4.37
N SER A 87 3.84 -15.11 -4.90
CA SER A 87 5.27 -15.42 -4.76
C SER A 87 5.69 -15.53 -3.30
N GLN A 88 5.32 -14.54 -2.48
CA GLN A 88 5.65 -14.52 -1.05
C GLN A 88 5.00 -15.69 -0.30
N LEU A 89 3.73 -15.99 -0.61
CA LEU A 89 3.03 -17.13 -0.04
C LEU A 89 3.69 -18.46 -0.43
N ALA A 90 4.05 -18.63 -1.70
CA ALA A 90 4.74 -19.82 -2.21
C ALA A 90 6.10 -20.01 -1.50
N THR A 91 6.89 -18.94 -1.35
CA THR A 91 8.14 -18.97 -0.59
C THR A 91 7.89 -19.40 0.86
N ALA A 92 6.91 -18.82 1.53
CA ALA A 92 6.59 -19.14 2.92
C ALA A 92 6.08 -20.58 3.12
N MET A 93 5.52 -21.19 2.06
CA MET A 93 5.08 -22.59 2.01
C MET A 93 6.17 -23.57 1.51
N GLY A 94 7.36 -23.10 1.13
CA GLY A 94 8.42 -23.95 0.56
C GLY A 94 8.15 -24.46 -0.86
N LYS A 95 7.36 -23.72 -1.65
CA LYS A 95 7.02 -24.04 -3.05
C LYS A 95 7.89 -23.23 -4.00
N ASP A 96 9.18 -23.55 -4.04
CA ASP A 96 10.22 -22.72 -4.67
C ASP A 96 10.02 -22.46 -6.18
N GLU A 97 9.53 -23.45 -6.93
CA GLU A 97 9.29 -23.28 -8.38
C GLU A 97 8.12 -22.32 -8.65
N ASP A 98 7.02 -22.46 -7.91
CA ASP A 98 5.90 -21.53 -8.02
C ASP A 98 6.34 -20.12 -7.59
N ALA A 99 7.12 -20.00 -6.50
CA ALA A 99 7.66 -18.71 -6.05
C ALA A 99 8.44 -18.00 -7.17
N LYS A 100 9.32 -18.71 -7.90
CA LYS A 100 10.07 -18.13 -9.03
C LYS A 100 9.15 -17.67 -10.16
N VAL A 101 8.14 -18.46 -10.50
CA VAL A 101 7.17 -18.13 -11.56
C VAL A 101 6.42 -16.84 -11.21
N TYR A 102 5.86 -16.78 -10.00
CA TYR A 102 5.08 -15.62 -9.57
C TYR A 102 5.96 -14.38 -9.31
N ALA A 103 7.21 -14.55 -8.88
CA ALA A 103 8.17 -13.46 -8.82
C ALA A 103 8.40 -12.84 -10.21
N GLN A 104 8.52 -13.64 -11.27
CA GLN A 104 8.63 -13.13 -12.64
C GLN A 104 7.34 -12.44 -13.10
N LYS A 105 6.18 -13.01 -12.80
CA LYS A 105 4.88 -12.39 -13.10
C LYS A 105 4.72 -11.04 -12.39
N SER A 106 5.26 -10.88 -11.19
CA SER A 106 5.20 -9.60 -10.47
C SER A 106 5.98 -8.45 -11.13
N GLN A 107 6.86 -8.74 -12.08
CA GLN A 107 7.71 -7.76 -12.75
C GLN A 107 7.07 -7.20 -14.03
N VAL A 108 5.89 -7.68 -14.42
CA VAL A 108 5.24 -7.31 -15.69
C VAL A 108 4.75 -5.87 -15.74
N TYR A 109 4.68 -5.15 -14.60
CA TYR A 109 4.42 -3.71 -14.58
C TYR A 109 5.40 -2.94 -15.49
N ARG A 110 6.63 -3.44 -15.63
CA ARG A 110 7.67 -2.87 -16.52
C ARG A 110 7.24 -2.85 -17.99
N ASN A 111 6.31 -3.72 -18.41
CA ASN A 111 5.86 -3.85 -19.80
C ASN A 111 4.93 -2.72 -20.27
N ILE A 112 4.39 -1.94 -19.32
CA ILE A 112 3.52 -0.79 -19.61
C ILE A 112 4.17 0.55 -19.22
N PHE A 113 5.46 0.55 -18.89
CA PHE A 113 6.23 1.77 -18.64
C PHE A 113 6.76 2.34 -19.96
N ASP A 114 6.25 3.51 -20.37
CA ASP A 114 6.73 4.21 -21.56
C ASP A 114 7.94 5.06 -21.20
N LYS A 115 9.14 4.59 -21.59
CA LYS A 115 10.41 5.26 -21.33
C LYS A 115 10.50 6.65 -21.98
N GLU A 116 9.80 6.90 -23.08
CA GLU A 116 9.81 8.22 -23.73
C GLU A 116 9.03 9.23 -22.90
N LYS A 117 7.93 8.79 -22.26
CA LYS A 117 7.07 9.63 -21.43
C LYS A 117 7.50 9.63 -19.96
N GLY A 118 8.34 8.68 -19.55
CA GLY A 118 8.81 8.52 -18.18
C GLY A 118 7.71 8.10 -17.22
N TRP A 119 6.66 7.43 -17.71
CA TRP A 119 5.52 7.03 -16.88
C TRP A 119 4.77 5.83 -17.45
N PHE A 120 3.84 5.27 -16.68
CA PHE A 120 2.95 4.23 -17.14
C PHE A 120 1.97 4.75 -18.20
N ARG A 121 1.81 3.97 -19.28
CA ARG A 121 0.97 4.31 -20.42
C ARG A 121 0.12 3.10 -20.82
N PRO A 122 -1.16 3.28 -21.15
CA PRO A 122 -2.00 2.16 -21.54
C PRO A 122 -1.48 1.51 -22.83
N ARG A 123 -1.48 0.18 -22.87
CA ARG A 123 -0.97 -0.59 -24.00
C ARG A 123 -2.09 -1.41 -24.63
N LYS A 124 -2.23 -1.31 -25.95
CA LYS A 124 -3.25 -2.01 -26.75
C LYS A 124 -2.88 -3.47 -26.94
N ALA A 125 -3.86 -4.30 -27.32
CA ALA A 125 -3.66 -5.73 -27.54
C ALA A 125 -2.64 -6.06 -28.65
N ASP A 126 -2.46 -5.16 -29.62
CA ASP A 126 -1.45 -5.28 -30.68
C ASP A 126 -0.04 -4.88 -30.24
N GLY A 127 0.13 -4.49 -28.97
CA GLY A 127 1.40 -4.06 -28.39
C GLY A 127 1.74 -2.59 -28.59
N SER A 128 0.94 -1.84 -29.35
CA SER A 128 1.11 -0.39 -29.51
C SER A 128 0.60 0.39 -28.30
N TRP A 129 1.07 1.62 -28.12
CA TRP A 129 0.62 2.48 -27.03
C TRP A 129 -0.67 3.23 -27.38
N GLN A 130 -1.51 3.52 -26.38
CA GLN A 130 -2.60 4.51 -26.53
C GLN A 130 -2.05 5.91 -26.71
N ASP A 131 -2.72 6.80 -27.44
CA ASP A 131 -2.22 8.18 -27.67
C ASP A 131 -1.96 8.92 -26.36
N TRP A 132 -0.90 9.72 -26.31
CA TRP A 132 -0.47 10.44 -25.10
C TRP A 132 -0.91 11.91 -25.16
N PRO A 133 -2.04 12.30 -24.54
CA PRO A 133 -2.45 13.69 -24.48
C PRO A 133 -1.46 14.52 -23.63
N GLU A 134 -1.46 15.84 -23.79
CA GLU A 134 -0.54 16.75 -23.10
C GLU A 134 -0.62 16.60 -21.57
N ASN A 135 -1.83 16.44 -21.04
CA ASN A 135 -2.13 16.23 -19.62
C ASN A 135 -2.36 14.74 -19.27
N ALA A 136 -1.78 13.79 -20.02
CA ALA A 136 -2.03 12.35 -19.83
C ALA A 136 -1.87 11.89 -18.38
N ARG A 137 -0.83 12.36 -17.67
CA ARG A 137 -0.58 11.95 -16.27
C ARG A 137 -1.73 12.29 -15.34
N THR A 138 -2.44 13.39 -15.58
CA THR A 138 -3.54 13.86 -14.72
C THR A 138 -4.91 13.67 -15.36
N THR A 139 -4.98 13.02 -16.53
CA THR A 139 -6.27 12.75 -17.19
C THR A 139 -6.95 11.60 -16.47
N GLU A 140 -8.06 11.89 -15.79
CA GLU A 140 -8.91 10.89 -15.16
C GLU A 140 -9.33 9.81 -16.17
N TRP A 141 -9.39 8.56 -15.73
CA TRP A 141 -9.75 7.40 -16.55
C TRP A 141 -8.81 7.07 -17.72
N TYR A 142 -7.67 7.76 -17.86
CA TYR A 142 -6.65 7.39 -18.84
C TYR A 142 -5.87 6.15 -18.37
N GLY A 143 -6.35 4.96 -18.71
CA GLY A 143 -5.74 3.71 -18.29
C GLY A 143 -6.07 3.27 -16.87
N CYS A 144 -6.82 4.06 -16.11
CA CYS A 144 -6.96 3.88 -14.67
C CYS A 144 -8.44 3.84 -14.27
N VAL A 145 -8.76 3.17 -13.15
CA VAL A 145 -10.09 3.18 -12.54
C VAL A 145 -10.16 4.28 -11.49
N GLU A 146 -11.18 5.13 -11.55
CA GLU A 146 -11.46 6.15 -10.51
C GLU A 146 -10.23 7.02 -10.14
N SER A 147 -9.32 7.19 -11.09
CA SER A 147 -8.04 7.85 -10.88
C SER A 147 -7.41 8.22 -12.22
N ASN A 148 -6.21 8.78 -12.15
CA ASN A 148 -5.36 9.08 -13.30
C ASN A 148 -3.99 8.38 -13.16
N PRO A 149 -3.14 8.40 -14.21
CA PRO A 149 -1.83 7.76 -14.12
C PRO A 149 -0.95 8.31 -13.00
N TYR A 150 -1.05 9.59 -12.64
CA TYR A 150 -0.22 10.15 -11.57
C TYR A 150 -0.60 9.56 -10.20
N GLN A 151 -1.87 9.25 -9.98
CA GLN A 151 -2.36 8.61 -8.76
C GLN A 151 -2.05 7.12 -8.74
N GLN A 152 -2.47 6.39 -9.78
CA GLN A 152 -2.30 4.95 -9.88
C GLN A 152 -0.84 4.53 -10.11
N GLY A 153 -0.06 5.36 -10.80
CA GLY A 153 1.30 5.02 -11.23
C GLY A 153 2.30 4.83 -10.11
N TRP A 154 1.95 5.17 -8.87
CA TRP A 154 2.77 4.83 -7.72
C TRP A 154 2.64 3.35 -7.31
N PHE A 155 1.60 2.64 -7.76
CA PHE A 155 1.17 1.34 -7.25
C PHE A 155 2.10 0.18 -7.69
N VAL A 156 3.33 0.22 -7.20
CA VAL A 156 4.33 -0.85 -7.28
C VAL A 156 4.90 -1.09 -5.87
N PRO A 157 4.06 -1.30 -4.85
CA PRO A 157 4.49 -1.31 -3.45
C PRO A 157 5.45 -2.48 -3.15
N HIS A 158 5.40 -3.54 -3.94
CA HIS A 158 6.22 -4.74 -3.82
C HIS A 158 7.64 -4.61 -4.38
N ASP A 159 7.90 -3.62 -5.24
CA ASP A 159 9.19 -3.45 -5.91
C ASP A 159 9.58 -1.96 -6.04
N MET A 160 9.82 -1.34 -4.88
CA MET A 160 10.20 0.07 -4.80
C MET A 160 11.50 0.37 -5.54
N GLU A 161 12.49 -0.52 -5.49
CA GLU A 161 13.77 -0.33 -6.18
C GLU A 161 13.57 -0.32 -7.70
N GLY A 162 12.79 -1.27 -8.23
CA GLY A 162 12.44 -1.35 -9.64
C GLY A 162 11.61 -0.17 -10.13
N MET A 163 10.64 0.29 -9.35
CA MET A 163 9.88 1.51 -9.68
C MET A 163 10.79 2.73 -9.74
N VAL A 164 11.67 2.89 -8.75
CA VAL A 164 12.63 4.00 -8.70
C VAL A 164 13.60 3.96 -9.88
N GLU A 165 14.08 2.78 -10.27
CA GLU A 165 14.90 2.59 -11.47
C GLU A 165 14.17 3.07 -12.73
N LEU A 166 12.94 2.60 -12.96
CA LEU A 166 12.14 2.98 -14.13
C LEU A 166 11.92 4.49 -14.21
N MET A 167 11.59 5.12 -13.08
CA MET A 167 11.26 6.55 -12.99
C MET A 167 12.48 7.48 -12.99
N GLY A 168 13.68 6.97 -13.32
CA GLY A 168 14.88 7.80 -13.47
C GLY A 168 15.65 8.06 -12.17
N GLY A 169 15.44 7.20 -11.17
CA GLY A 169 16.17 7.21 -9.90
C GLY A 169 15.54 8.06 -8.81
N ARG A 170 16.06 7.92 -7.59
CA ARG A 170 15.51 8.51 -6.35
C ARG A 170 15.21 10.01 -6.47
N LYS A 171 16.08 10.78 -7.12
CA LYS A 171 15.91 12.24 -7.26
C LYS A 171 14.68 12.60 -8.11
N ALA A 172 14.44 11.87 -9.20
CA ALA A 172 13.30 12.10 -10.08
C ALA A 172 11.99 11.72 -9.36
N VAL A 173 11.95 10.54 -8.74
CA VAL A 173 10.81 10.09 -7.94
C VAL A 173 10.46 11.07 -6.82
N LEU A 174 11.44 11.57 -6.07
CA LEU A 174 11.17 12.57 -5.03
C LEU A 174 10.65 13.90 -5.60
N ALA A 175 11.16 14.33 -6.75
CA ALA A 175 10.65 15.54 -7.40
C ALA A 175 9.18 15.37 -7.82
N ASP A 176 8.82 14.20 -8.35
CA ASP A 176 7.43 13.86 -8.67
C ASP A 176 6.58 13.73 -7.41
N LEU A 177 7.05 13.12 -6.31
CA LEU A 177 6.30 13.05 -5.06
C LEU A 177 6.07 14.45 -4.46
N TYR A 178 7.08 15.31 -4.46
CA TYR A 178 6.91 16.70 -4.01
C TYR A 178 5.89 17.43 -4.88
N ASN A 179 5.98 17.31 -6.22
CA ASN A 179 5.00 17.95 -7.09
C ASN A 179 3.57 17.42 -6.86
N PHE A 180 3.43 16.12 -6.60
CA PHE A 180 2.16 15.48 -6.32
C PHE A 180 1.52 16.11 -5.09
N PHE A 181 2.24 16.18 -3.98
CA PHE A 181 1.69 16.75 -2.75
C PHE A 181 1.65 18.29 -2.72
N ASP A 182 2.57 18.99 -3.39
CA ASP A 182 2.57 20.47 -3.43
C ASP A 182 1.36 21.03 -4.20
N LYS A 183 0.78 20.23 -5.11
CA LYS A 183 -0.42 20.60 -5.87
C LYS A 183 -1.71 20.03 -5.28
N THR A 184 -1.62 19.30 -4.17
CA THR A 184 -2.79 18.78 -3.46
C THR A 184 -3.58 19.91 -2.81
N PRO A 185 -4.89 20.03 -3.08
CA PRO A 185 -5.77 20.95 -2.37
C PRO A 185 -5.86 20.63 -0.88
N ASP A 186 -6.09 21.67 -0.06
CA ASP A 186 -6.11 21.51 1.40
C ASP A 186 -7.30 20.67 1.92
N ASP A 187 -8.38 20.58 1.15
CA ASP A 187 -9.58 19.81 1.52
C ASP A 187 -9.43 18.30 1.31
N LEU A 188 -8.40 17.87 0.56
CA LEU A 188 -8.13 16.46 0.23
C LEU A 188 -9.28 15.73 -0.46
N LEU A 189 -10.27 16.47 -0.98
CA LEU A 189 -11.37 15.94 -1.78
C LEU A 189 -10.87 15.49 -3.16
N TRP A 190 -11.76 14.96 -3.98
CA TRP A 190 -11.48 14.57 -5.37
C TRP A 190 -10.72 15.66 -6.14
N ASN A 191 -9.53 15.29 -6.62
CA ASN A 191 -8.62 16.14 -7.41
C ASN A 191 -7.63 15.28 -8.21
N ASP A 192 -6.80 15.92 -9.05
CA ASP A 192 -5.86 15.26 -9.96
C ASP A 192 -4.57 14.73 -9.29
N TYR A 193 -4.31 15.11 -8.05
CA TYR A 193 -3.09 14.81 -7.30
C TYR A 193 -3.43 13.88 -6.12
N TYR A 194 -2.87 14.12 -4.92
CA TYR A 194 -3.31 13.36 -3.75
C TYR A 194 -4.74 13.75 -3.37
N ASN A 195 -5.71 12.86 -3.57
CA ASN A 195 -7.05 12.97 -2.98
C ASN A 195 -7.19 11.87 -1.92
N HIS A 196 -7.51 12.22 -0.68
CA HIS A 196 -7.68 11.19 0.35
C HIS A 196 -9.04 10.48 0.25
N ALA A 197 -9.92 10.98 -0.62
CA ALA A 197 -11.24 10.43 -0.84
C ALA A 197 -11.25 9.08 -1.60
N ASN A 198 -10.11 8.60 -2.10
CA ASN A 198 -10.01 7.37 -2.89
C ASN A 198 -8.72 6.56 -2.62
N GLU A 199 -8.83 5.23 -2.64
CA GLU A 199 -7.80 4.29 -2.20
C GLU A 199 -6.47 4.28 -2.95
N PRO A 200 -6.39 4.50 -4.29
CA PRO A 200 -5.15 4.28 -5.05
C PRO A 200 -3.95 5.09 -4.54
N VAL A 201 -4.19 6.17 -3.80
CA VAL A 201 -3.14 7.03 -3.25
C VAL A 201 -2.89 6.84 -1.75
N HIS A 202 -3.66 6.00 -1.05
CA HIS A 202 -3.58 5.88 0.41
C HIS A 202 -2.19 5.50 0.93
N PHE A 203 -1.42 4.72 0.16
CA PHE A 203 -0.07 4.30 0.55
C PHE A 203 1.04 5.30 0.15
N VAL A 204 0.75 6.24 -0.74
CA VAL A 204 1.74 7.18 -1.33
C VAL A 204 2.52 8.00 -0.28
N PRO A 205 1.93 8.50 0.83
CA PRO A 205 2.68 9.26 1.84
C PRO A 205 3.82 8.46 2.46
N PHE A 206 3.69 7.13 2.51
CA PHE A 206 4.68 6.26 3.14
C PHE A 206 5.84 5.90 2.21
N LEU A 207 5.75 6.23 0.91
CA LEU A 207 6.86 6.09 -0.03
C LEU A 207 8.07 6.92 0.38
N PHE A 208 7.87 8.04 1.09
CA PHE A 208 8.97 8.84 1.59
C PHE A 208 9.85 8.09 2.60
N ASN A 209 9.30 7.17 3.41
CA ASN A 209 10.12 6.31 4.28
C ASN A 209 11.05 5.42 3.45
N LYS A 210 10.51 4.76 2.42
CA LYS A 210 11.26 3.93 1.47
C LYS A 210 12.29 4.72 0.64
N LEU A 211 12.19 6.04 0.62
CA LEU A 211 13.09 6.96 -0.09
C LEU A 211 14.00 7.75 0.87
N ASN A 212 14.12 7.33 2.13
CA ASN A 212 14.99 7.93 3.15
C ASN A 212 14.67 9.41 3.45
N GLU A 213 13.38 9.77 3.37
CA GLU A 213 12.85 11.06 3.77
C GLU A 213 11.67 10.95 4.74
N PRO A 214 11.82 10.24 5.88
CA PRO A 214 10.72 9.94 6.77
C PRO A 214 10.01 11.18 7.34
N TRP A 215 10.67 12.33 7.38
CA TRP A 215 10.05 13.59 7.76
C TRP A 215 8.89 14.00 6.83
N ASN A 216 8.92 13.59 5.56
CA ASN A 216 7.81 13.84 4.64
C ASN A 216 6.64 12.90 4.90
N THR A 217 6.89 11.63 5.22
CA THR A 217 5.85 10.72 5.74
C THR A 217 5.18 11.31 6.98
N GLN A 218 5.98 11.81 7.94
CA GLN A 218 5.49 12.41 9.18
C GLN A 218 4.66 13.68 8.92
N LYS A 219 5.12 14.54 8.01
CA LYS A 219 4.38 15.75 7.58
C LYS A 219 3.02 15.37 7.01
N TRP A 220 3.00 14.50 6.00
CA TRP A 220 1.78 14.21 5.25
C TRP A 220 0.81 13.34 6.04
N SER A 221 1.27 12.33 6.78
CA SER A 221 0.39 11.54 7.66
C SER A 221 -0.36 12.43 8.67
N ARG A 222 0.33 13.34 9.36
CA ARG A 222 -0.34 14.29 10.29
C ARG A 222 -1.24 15.28 9.60
N TYR A 223 -0.84 15.78 8.43
CA TYR A 223 -1.65 16.68 7.64
C TYR A 223 -2.97 16.01 7.21
N ILE A 224 -2.89 14.78 6.70
CA ILE A 224 -4.05 14.01 6.24
C ILE A 224 -4.97 13.66 7.42
N CYS A 225 -4.45 13.10 8.52
CA CYS A 225 -5.25 12.82 9.71
C CYS A 225 -5.99 14.05 10.22
N LYS A 226 -5.39 15.25 10.13
CA LYS A 226 -6.01 16.50 10.57
C LYS A 226 -7.10 17.01 9.65
N ASN A 227 -6.90 16.92 8.33
CA ASN A 227 -7.76 17.60 7.36
C ASN A 227 -8.83 16.69 6.75
N ALA A 228 -8.55 15.39 6.64
CA ALA A 228 -9.46 14.43 6.03
C ALA A 228 -10.47 13.79 7.00
N TYR A 229 -10.29 13.99 8.31
CA TYR A 229 -11.10 13.33 9.35
C TYR A 229 -11.57 14.31 10.42
N ARG A 230 -12.87 14.27 10.75
CA ARG A 230 -13.53 15.14 11.74
C ARG A 230 -14.61 14.37 12.48
N ASN A 231 -14.88 14.77 13.73
CA ASN A 231 -15.99 14.24 14.52
C ASN A 231 -17.30 14.99 14.19
N GLU A 232 -17.72 14.90 12.94
CA GLU A 232 -18.87 15.61 12.36
C GLU A 232 -19.60 14.69 11.37
N VAL A 233 -20.83 15.06 10.95
CA VAL A 233 -21.64 14.26 10.03
C VAL A 233 -20.93 14.07 8.68
N GLU A 234 -20.31 15.14 8.15
CA GLU A 234 -19.46 15.11 6.96
C GLU A 234 -17.99 14.93 7.37
N GLY A 235 -17.76 14.01 8.30
CA GLY A 235 -16.48 13.84 9.00
C GLY A 235 -15.38 13.13 8.21
N ILE A 236 -15.69 12.60 7.03
CA ILE A 236 -14.74 11.93 6.13
C ILE A 236 -14.86 12.53 4.73
N VAL A 237 -13.74 12.64 4.04
CA VAL A 237 -13.64 13.32 2.73
C VAL A 237 -14.07 12.48 1.52
N GLY A 238 -14.46 11.22 1.74
CA GLY A 238 -14.88 10.29 0.70
C GLY A 238 -15.86 9.25 1.23
N ASN A 239 -16.14 8.24 0.42
CA ASN A 239 -16.87 7.06 0.90
C ASN A 239 -16.07 6.38 2.02
N GLU A 240 -16.75 5.70 2.94
CA GLU A 240 -16.08 5.04 4.06
C GLU A 240 -15.41 3.72 3.64
N ASP A 241 -15.89 3.14 2.53
CA ASP A 241 -15.41 1.93 1.88
C ASP A 241 -15.19 0.75 2.83
N ALA A 242 -16.26 0.47 3.58
CA ALA A 242 -16.42 -0.71 4.43
C ALA A 242 -15.30 -0.87 5.48
N GLY A 243 -14.83 0.24 6.04
CA GLY A 243 -13.79 0.29 7.05
C GLY A 243 -12.44 0.78 6.54
N GLN A 244 -12.22 0.89 5.23
CA GLN A 244 -10.92 1.21 4.66
C GLN A 244 -10.42 2.59 5.09
N MET A 245 -11.26 3.62 4.98
CA MET A 245 -10.93 4.98 5.42
C MET A 245 -10.68 5.04 6.93
N SER A 246 -11.53 4.37 7.72
CA SER A 246 -11.41 4.34 9.17
C SER A 246 -10.15 3.60 9.61
N ALA A 247 -9.81 2.48 8.98
CA ALA A 247 -8.61 1.69 9.27
C ALA A 247 -7.33 2.48 8.95
N TRP A 248 -7.31 3.22 7.83
CA TRP A 248 -6.19 4.11 7.48
C TRP A 248 -5.94 5.13 8.59
N TYR A 249 -7.01 5.79 9.09
CA TYR A 249 -6.89 6.74 10.19
C TYR A 249 -6.42 6.07 11.47
N VAL A 250 -7.05 4.98 11.89
CA VAL A 250 -6.73 4.28 13.15
C VAL A 250 -5.26 3.87 13.18
N LEU A 251 -4.74 3.25 12.12
CA LEU A 251 -3.35 2.82 12.06
C LEU A 251 -2.42 4.04 12.01
N THR A 252 -2.63 4.94 11.05
CA THR A 252 -1.74 6.09 10.81
C THR A 252 -1.69 7.03 12.02
N ALA A 253 -2.84 7.35 12.63
CA ALA A 253 -2.91 8.19 13.81
C ALA A 253 -2.28 7.53 15.04
N SER A 254 -2.19 6.20 15.06
CA SER A 254 -1.52 5.46 16.13
C SER A 254 0.00 5.41 15.99
N GLY A 255 0.56 5.74 14.82
CA GLY A 255 2.00 5.78 14.58
C GLY A 255 2.53 4.75 13.59
N ILE A 256 1.68 3.93 12.96
CA ILE A 256 2.11 2.84 12.07
C ILE A 256 1.19 2.68 10.84
N HIS A 257 1.69 2.21 9.71
CA HIS A 257 0.83 1.86 8.57
C HIS A 257 1.44 0.75 7.67
N PRO A 258 0.68 -0.27 7.23
CA PRO A 258 1.15 -1.26 6.25
C PRO A 258 1.13 -0.67 4.83
N SER A 259 2.29 -0.39 4.24
CA SER A 259 2.36 0.16 2.87
C SER A 259 2.34 -0.90 1.77
N CYS A 260 2.60 -2.18 2.11
CA CYS A 260 2.64 -3.29 1.16
C CYS A 260 2.16 -4.59 1.85
N PRO A 261 0.85 -4.80 2.05
CA PRO A 261 0.35 -6.04 2.65
C PRO A 261 0.89 -7.31 1.95
N GLY A 262 1.23 -8.33 2.73
CA GLY A 262 2.05 -9.47 2.29
C GLY A 262 3.55 -9.30 2.57
N ASP A 263 4.01 -8.07 2.84
CA ASP A 263 5.21 -7.76 3.61
C ASP A 263 4.83 -7.63 5.10
N THR A 264 5.73 -8.01 6.00
CA THR A 264 5.58 -7.81 7.45
C THR A 264 5.95 -6.40 7.89
N ARG A 265 6.54 -5.59 7.01
CA ARG A 265 6.90 -4.20 7.29
C ARG A 265 5.70 -3.28 7.55
N LEU A 266 5.82 -2.49 8.61
CA LEU A 266 4.90 -1.43 9.00
C LEU A 266 5.65 -0.11 9.07
N GLU A 267 5.26 0.85 8.27
CA GLU A 267 5.89 2.17 8.20
C GLU A 267 5.59 2.97 9.46
N ILE A 268 6.62 3.55 10.09
CA ILE A 268 6.43 4.45 11.23
C ILE A 268 5.93 5.79 10.68
N THR A 269 4.83 6.27 11.23
CA THR A 269 4.18 7.54 10.89
C THR A 269 4.42 8.56 12.01
N SER A 270 3.79 9.74 11.94
CA SER A 270 3.75 10.65 13.09
C SER A 270 2.44 10.43 13.87
N PRO A 271 2.50 9.96 15.14
CA PRO A 271 1.30 9.69 15.93
C PRO A 271 0.49 10.95 16.24
N VAL A 272 -0.83 10.83 16.24
CA VAL A 272 -1.75 11.88 16.70
C VAL A 272 -1.88 11.87 18.22
N PHE A 273 -1.77 10.70 18.85
CA PHE A 273 -1.93 10.51 20.30
C PHE A 273 -0.58 10.45 21.02
N ASP A 274 -0.55 10.86 22.29
CA ASP A 274 0.64 10.77 23.15
C ASP A 274 0.97 9.31 23.52
N ARG A 275 -0.05 8.44 23.55
CA ARG A 275 0.09 7.03 23.89
C ARG A 275 -0.96 6.19 23.20
N VAL A 276 -0.54 5.10 22.56
CA VAL A 276 -1.42 4.06 22.03
C VAL A 276 -0.98 2.70 22.54
N ASP A 277 -1.95 1.93 23.04
CA ASP A 277 -1.77 0.59 23.58
C ASP A 277 -2.48 -0.43 22.66
N PHE A 278 -1.73 -1.17 21.85
CA PHE A 278 -2.24 -2.28 21.04
C PHE A 278 -2.30 -3.53 21.91
N LYS A 279 -3.51 -3.96 22.28
CA LYS A 279 -3.72 -5.28 22.89
C LYS A 279 -3.57 -6.34 21.81
N LEU A 280 -2.63 -7.27 22.01
CA LEU A 280 -2.28 -8.27 21.00
C LEU A 280 -3.04 -9.57 21.25
N ASP A 281 -3.36 -10.25 20.16
CA ASP A 281 -3.99 -11.57 20.21
C ASP A 281 -2.95 -12.64 20.54
N ARG A 282 -3.20 -13.45 21.58
CA ARG A 282 -2.27 -14.46 22.08
C ARG A 282 -2.10 -15.66 21.16
N ASP A 283 -3.04 -15.86 20.24
CA ASP A 283 -2.92 -16.93 19.26
C ASP A 283 -1.88 -16.59 18.17
N TYR A 284 -1.60 -15.29 17.96
CA TYR A 284 -0.74 -14.79 16.89
C TYR A 284 0.43 -13.91 17.37
N ALA A 285 0.47 -13.56 18.65
CA ALA A 285 1.50 -12.73 19.27
C ALA A 285 2.01 -13.33 20.60
N ARG A 286 3.31 -13.18 20.86
CA ARG A 286 3.94 -13.60 22.12
C ARG A 286 3.67 -12.58 23.22
N GLY A 287 3.76 -11.29 22.90
CA GLY A 287 3.48 -10.19 23.82
C GLY A 287 1.99 -10.03 24.09
N GLU A 288 1.63 -9.52 25.26
CA GLU A 288 0.23 -9.16 25.55
C GLU A 288 -0.15 -7.80 24.95
N LYS A 289 0.84 -6.93 24.79
CA LYS A 289 0.64 -5.55 24.39
C LYS A 289 1.89 -5.00 23.69
N PHE A 290 1.66 -4.21 22.65
CA PHE A 290 2.65 -3.29 22.09
C PHE A 290 2.21 -1.85 22.34
N THR A 291 3.10 -1.00 22.81
CA THR A 291 2.79 0.40 23.15
C THR A 291 3.59 1.34 22.26
N ILE A 292 2.96 2.36 21.70
CA ILE A 292 3.64 3.52 21.11
C ILE A 292 3.44 4.71 22.05
N ILE A 293 4.53 5.35 22.47
CA ILE A 293 4.53 6.57 23.30
C ILE A 293 5.19 7.68 22.49
N ALA A 294 4.50 8.81 22.33
CA ALA A 294 5.02 10.00 21.68
C ALA A 294 5.27 11.11 22.71
N HIS A 295 6.54 11.30 23.08
CA HIS A 295 6.97 12.35 23.99
C HIS A 295 6.98 13.71 23.29
N ASP A 296 6.53 14.74 23.99
CA ASP A 296 6.42 16.11 23.47
C ASP A 296 5.54 16.24 22.21
N ASN A 297 4.61 15.31 21.98
CA ASN A 297 3.69 15.37 20.85
C ASN A 297 2.75 16.58 20.97
N SER A 298 2.55 17.30 19.87
CA SER A 298 1.63 18.43 19.81
C SER A 298 1.26 18.74 18.37
N PRO A 299 0.30 19.65 18.11
CA PRO A 299 0.03 20.12 16.75
C PRO A 299 1.24 20.74 16.04
N ALA A 300 2.23 21.24 16.79
CA ALA A 300 3.48 21.78 16.24
C ALA A 300 4.59 20.71 16.16
N ASN A 301 4.67 19.82 17.15
CA ASN A 301 5.71 18.81 17.25
C ASN A 301 5.30 17.53 16.54
N ILE A 302 5.43 17.53 15.22
CA ILE A 302 5.02 16.40 14.37
C ILE A 302 6.19 15.53 13.91
N TYR A 303 7.44 15.93 14.14
CA TYR A 303 8.60 15.25 13.59
C TYR A 303 9.32 14.40 14.63
N ILE A 304 9.62 13.16 14.30
CA ILE A 304 10.40 12.26 15.15
C ILE A 304 11.86 12.71 15.15
N GLN A 305 12.38 13.02 16.33
CA GLN A 305 13.77 13.41 16.56
C GLN A 305 14.63 12.21 16.94
N LYS A 306 14.05 11.25 17.68
CA LYS A 306 14.69 10.01 18.13
C LYS A 306 13.61 8.96 18.37
N ALA A 307 13.94 7.68 18.16
CA ALA A 307 13.12 6.56 18.60
C ALA A 307 13.92 5.63 19.53
N VAL A 308 13.20 4.97 20.44
CA VAL A 308 13.73 3.95 21.35
C VAL A 308 12.76 2.78 21.33
N LEU A 309 13.23 1.58 20.99
CA LEU A 309 12.43 0.36 20.99
C LEU A 309 12.92 -0.54 22.12
N ASN A 310 12.06 -0.81 23.10
CA ASN A 310 12.36 -1.65 24.26
C ASN A 310 13.61 -1.23 25.05
N GLY A 311 13.85 0.08 25.15
CA GLY A 311 14.98 0.67 25.86
C GLY A 311 16.24 0.88 25.02
N GLU A 312 16.29 0.33 23.80
CA GLU A 312 17.43 0.45 22.89
C GLU A 312 17.18 1.53 21.82
N GLU A 313 18.25 2.20 21.38
CA GLU A 313 18.14 3.20 20.31
C GLU A 313 17.63 2.56 19.02
N TYR A 314 16.63 3.20 18.39
CA TYR A 314 15.99 2.71 17.19
C TYR A 314 16.12 3.74 16.05
N SER A 315 16.80 3.34 14.98
CA SER A 315 17.13 4.23 13.85
C SER A 315 16.29 4.00 12.61
N GLU A 316 15.50 2.93 12.56
CA GLU A 316 14.67 2.59 11.40
C GLU A 316 13.37 3.42 11.37
N CYS A 317 12.86 3.69 10.17
CA CYS A 317 11.58 4.39 9.94
C CYS A 317 10.39 3.44 9.74
N TYR A 318 10.55 2.17 10.13
CA TYR A 318 9.54 1.13 10.03
C TYR A 318 9.70 0.18 11.21
N LEU A 319 8.73 -0.69 11.43
CA LEU A 319 8.80 -1.86 12.29
C LEU A 319 8.57 -3.10 11.43
N ASP A 320 9.14 -4.24 11.82
CA ASP A 320 8.62 -5.52 11.35
C ASP A 320 7.41 -5.94 12.20
N PHE A 321 6.46 -6.69 11.63
CA PHE A 321 5.33 -7.22 12.39
C PHE A 321 5.78 -8.04 13.59
N SER A 322 6.92 -8.74 13.50
CA SER A 322 7.48 -9.49 14.63
C SER A 322 7.95 -8.59 15.78
N ASP A 323 8.37 -7.35 15.54
CA ASP A 323 8.69 -6.38 16.60
C ASP A 323 7.43 -6.06 17.42
N ILE A 324 6.28 -5.93 16.74
CA ILE A 324 4.99 -5.69 17.38
C ILE A 324 4.48 -6.95 18.06
N ALA A 325 4.51 -8.11 17.40
CA ALA A 325 3.97 -9.37 17.90
C ALA A 325 4.75 -9.90 19.13
N GLN A 326 6.00 -9.50 19.32
CA GLN A 326 6.74 -9.76 20.56
C GLN A 326 6.22 -8.94 21.75
N GLY A 327 5.46 -7.89 21.50
CA GLY A 327 5.07 -6.88 22.48
C GLY A 327 6.23 -5.96 22.82
N GLY A 328 5.96 -4.97 23.67
CA GLY A 328 6.97 -4.01 24.10
C GLY A 328 6.52 -2.56 23.99
N VAL A 329 7.50 -1.67 23.93
CA VAL A 329 7.30 -0.22 23.91
C VAL A 329 8.21 0.43 22.87
N LEU A 330 7.61 1.14 21.91
CA LEU A 330 8.26 2.11 21.05
C LEU A 330 8.03 3.51 21.62
N GLU A 331 9.11 4.20 21.97
CA GLU A 331 9.08 5.60 22.41
C GLU A 331 9.61 6.49 21.30
N LEU A 332 8.83 7.50 20.92
CA LEU A 332 9.14 8.49 19.90
C LEU A 332 9.27 9.85 20.56
N TYR A 333 10.40 10.53 20.34
CA TYR A 333 10.66 11.87 20.88
C TYR A 333 10.37 12.89 19.79
N MET A 334 9.33 13.69 19.96
CA MET A 334 8.80 14.56 18.91
C MET A 334 9.42 15.97 18.94
N GLY A 335 9.38 16.67 17.81
CA GLY A 335 9.88 18.02 17.68
C GLY A 335 9.23 18.77 16.51
N SER A 336 9.37 20.09 16.50
CA SER A 336 8.69 20.97 15.53
C SER A 336 9.43 21.14 14.21
N THR A 337 10.67 20.65 14.11
CA THR A 337 11.47 20.69 12.88
C THR A 337 11.90 19.30 12.42
N PRO A 338 11.97 19.03 11.11
CA PRO A 338 12.45 17.75 10.59
C PRO A 338 13.85 17.38 11.09
N ASN A 339 13.99 16.19 11.69
CA ASN A 339 15.31 15.57 11.86
C ASN A 339 15.71 14.79 10.61
N LYS A 340 16.50 15.41 9.73
CA LYS A 340 16.99 14.78 8.49
C LYS A 340 18.08 13.72 8.71
N LYS A 341 18.36 13.31 9.95
CA LYS A 341 19.36 12.28 10.28
C LYS A 341 18.75 10.99 10.83
N TRP A 342 17.50 11.00 11.27
CA TRP A 342 16.81 9.80 11.78
C TRP A 342 16.05 9.07 10.66
N GLY A 343 15.88 7.75 10.77
CA GLY A 343 15.00 6.96 9.90
C GLY A 343 15.50 6.82 8.46
N LYS A 344 16.82 6.67 8.28
CA LYS A 344 17.48 6.66 6.97
C LYS A 344 17.89 5.30 6.48
#